data_AF-A0A3A4UQZ0-F1
#
_entry.id   AF-A0A3A4UQZ0-F1
#
_cell.length_a   1.000
_cell.length_b   1.000
_cell.length_c   1.000
_cell.angle_alpha   90.00
_cell.angle_beta   90.00
_cell.angle_gamma   90.00
#
_symmetry.space_group_name_H-M   'P 1'
#
loop_
_entity.id
_entity.type
_entity.pdbx_description
1 polymer ?
#
loop_
_entity_poly.entity_id
_entity_poly.type
_entity_poly.pdbx_seq_one_letter_code
_entity_poly.pdbx_strand_id
1 'polypeptide(L)' 'MEARKALMELESILHQAGGLNDVDLFDYLRDARTYLAGGNFGDARSGLASAYALALGQDDDLAYRINELIERMAK' A
#
# COMPACT_ATOMS: atom_id res chain seq x y z
N MET A 1 -8.12 -5.06 -15.99
CA MET A 1 -7.39 -6.26 -15.50
C MET A 1 -6.34 -5.88 -14.43
N GLU A 2 -6.44 -4.70 -13.81
CA GLU A 2 -5.37 -4.15 -12.95
C GLU A 2 -5.66 -4.28 -11.45
N ALA A 3 -6.92 -4.14 -11.01
CA ALA A 3 -7.28 -4.18 -9.59
C ALA A 3 -6.85 -5.48 -8.88
N ARG A 4 -7.02 -6.64 -9.55
CA ARG A 4 -6.59 -7.93 -8.98
C ARG A 4 -5.06 -8.03 -8.85
N LYS A 5 -4.30 -7.46 -9.79
CA LYS A 5 -2.83 -7.42 -9.71
C LYS A 5 -2.38 -6.48 -8.59
N ALA A 6 -2.98 -5.30 -8.50
CA ALA A 6 -2.73 -4.34 -7.44
C ALA A 6 -3.03 -4.93 -6.05
N LEU A 7 -4.12 -5.71 -5.91
CA LEU A 7 -4.44 -6.41 -4.66
C LEU A 7 -3.39 -7.44 -4.27
N MET A 8 -2.94 -8.30 -5.21
CA MET A 8 -1.90 -9.30 -4.92
C MET A 8 -0.57 -8.65 -4.51
N GLU A 9 -0.23 -7.53 -5.16
CA GLU A 9 0.98 -6.78 -4.81
C GLU A 9 0.86 -6.13 -3.42
N LEU A 10 -0.29 -5.53 -3.12
CA LEU A 10 -0.57 -4.97 -1.79
C LEU A 10 -0.55 -6.03 -0.70
N GLU A 11 -1.00 -7.26 -0.97
CA GLU A 11 -0.88 -8.38 -0.03
C GLU A 11 0.59 -8.76 0.24
N SER A 12 1.45 -8.70 -0.78
CA SER A 12 2.89 -8.90 -0.60
C SER A 12 3.55 -7.76 0.19
N ILE A 13 3.11 -6.52 -0.02
CA ILE A 13 3.56 -5.34 0.76
C ILE A 13 3.13 -5.48 2.23
N LEU A 14 1.87 -5.87 2.49
CA LEU A 14 1.37 -6.14 3.84
C LEU A 14 2.20 -7.21 4.57
N HIS A 15 2.60 -8.26 3.86
CA HIS A 15 3.45 -9.30 4.43
C HIS A 15 4.83 -8.78 4.84
N GLN A 16 5.48 -7.97 4.00
CA GLN A 16 6.76 -7.33 4.34
C GLN A 16 6.61 -6.35 5.50
N ALA A 17 5.59 -5.49 5.47
CA ALA A 17 5.30 -4.51 6.51
C ALA A 17 5.05 -5.16 7.88
N GLY A 18 4.52 -6.39 7.94
CA GLY A 18 4.31 -7.11 9.20
C GLY A 18 5.59 -7.42 10.00
N GLY A 19 6.78 -7.24 9.40
CA GLY A 19 8.06 -7.31 10.12
C GLY A 19 8.49 -5.99 10.77
N LEU A 20 7.89 -4.88 10.37
CA LEU A 20 8.06 -3.55 10.95
C LEU A 20 6.97 -3.43 12.01
N ASN A 21 7.32 -3.32 13.30
CA ASN A 21 6.34 -3.21 14.39
C ASN A 21 5.68 -1.81 14.43
N ASP A 22 5.18 -1.33 13.28
CA ASP A 22 4.51 -0.05 13.10
C ASP A 22 3.03 -0.29 12.80
N VAL A 23 2.20 -0.03 13.81
CA VAL A 23 0.74 -0.27 13.75
C VAL A 23 0.08 0.67 12.74
N ASP A 24 0.50 1.93 12.70
CA ASP A 24 -0.11 2.95 11.83
C ASP A 24 0.15 2.60 10.36
N LEU A 25 1.37 2.18 10.03
CA LEU A 25 1.73 1.70 8.70
C LEU A 25 0.84 0.53 8.27
N PHE A 26 0.66 -0.45 9.15
CA PHE A 26 -0.12 -1.64 8.85
C PHE A 26 -1.62 -1.32 8.66
N ASP A 27 -2.18 -0.43 9.47
CA ASP A 27 -3.57 -0.01 9.38
C ASP A 27 -3.85 0.74 8.07
N TYR A 28 -2.98 1.68 7.66
CA TYR A 28 -3.13 2.36 6.37
C TYR A 28 -3.09 1.39 5.17
N LEU A 29 -2.21 0.38 5.21
CA LEU A 29 -2.13 -0.64 4.17
C LEU A 29 -3.37 -1.55 4.13
N ARG A 30 -3.95 -1.89 5.29
CA ARG A 30 -5.19 -2.68 5.39
C ARG A 30 -6.40 -1.92 4.86
N ASP A 31 -6.49 -0.64 5.18
CA ASP A 31 -7.57 0.22 4.68
C ASP A 31 -7.46 0.39 3.17
N ALA A 32 -6.25 0.65 2.66
CA ALA A 32 -6.00 0.70 1.22
C ALA A 32 -6.43 -0.59 0.51
N ARG A 33 -6.18 -1.76 1.11
CA ARG A 33 -6.63 -3.06 0.58
C ARG A 33 -8.15 -3.15 0.53
N THR A 34 -8.83 -2.69 1.57
CA THR A 34 -10.30 -2.68 1.63
C THR A 34 -10.89 -1.78 0.56
N TYR A 35 -10.38 -0.55 0.41
CA TYR A 35 -10.81 0.36 -0.64
C TYR A 35 -10.55 -0.19 -2.04
N LEU A 36 -9.36 -0.77 -2.26
CA LEU A 36 -8.99 -1.35 -3.55
C LEU A 36 -9.88 -2.54 -3.92
N ALA A 37 -10.21 -3.42 -2.96
CA ALA A 37 -11.14 -4.52 -3.15
C ALA A 37 -12.57 -4.04 -3.47
N GLY A 38 -12.96 -2.89 -2.91
CA GLY A 38 -14.22 -2.21 -3.21
C GLY A 38 -14.22 -1.38 -4.50
N GLY A 39 -13.10 -1.32 -5.23
CA GLY A 39 -12.97 -0.52 -6.46
C GLY A 39 -12.83 0.99 -6.22
N ASN A 40 -12.58 1.42 -4.98
CA ASN A 40 -12.35 2.82 -4.65
C ASN A 40 -10.85 3.15 -4.74
N PHE A 41 -10.39 3.39 -5.98
CA PHE A 41 -8.97 3.66 -6.27
C PHE A 41 -8.48 5.00 -5.72
N GLY A 42 -9.37 5.97 -5.48
CA GLY A 42 -9.02 7.27 -4.88
C GLY A 42 -8.59 7.13 -3.42
N ASP A 43 -9.43 6.48 -2.62
CA ASP A 43 -9.16 6.27 -1.20
C ASP A 43 -8.03 5.25 -0.99
N ALA A 44 -7.97 4.22 -1.83
CA ALA A 44 -6.84 3.28 -1.80
C ALA A 44 -5.50 3.98 -2.01
N ARG A 45 -5.40 4.90 -2.99
CA ARG A 45 -4.18 5.69 -3.21
C ARG A 45 -3.85 6.59 -2.03
N SER A 46 -4.85 7.22 -1.42
CA SER A 46 -4.63 8.10 -0.27
C SER A 46 -4.11 7.34 0.96
N GLY A 47 -4.64 6.14 1.21
CA GLY A 47 -4.13 5.23 2.24
C GLY A 47 -2.69 4.78 1.94
N LEU A 48 -2.40 4.38 0.70
CA LEU A 48 -1.04 4.01 0.29
C LEU A 48 -0.05 5.18 0.41
N ALA A 49 -0.45 6.42 0.11
CA ALA A 49 0.42 7.59 0.26
C ALA A 49 0.80 7.85 1.73
N SER A 50 -0.15 7.61 2.65
CA SER A 50 0.11 7.71 4.10
C SER A 50 1.04 6.60 4.58
N ALA A 51 0.82 5.36 4.12
CA ALA A 51 1.73 4.23 4.38
C ALA A 51 3.15 4.48 3.82
N TYR A 52 3.26 5.03 2.61
CA TYR A 52 4.53 5.40 2.01
C TYR A 52 5.32 6.41 2.87
N ALA A 53 4.64 7.44 3.38
CA ALA A 53 5.28 8.44 4.23
C ALA A 53 5.86 7.85 5.52
N LEU A 54 5.18 6.85 6.11
CA LEU A 54 5.68 6.11 7.27
C LEU A 54 6.84 5.17 6.91
N ALA A 55 6.81 4.56 5.73
CA ALA A 55 7.84 3.62 5.27
C ALA A 55 9.19 4.30 4.92
N LEU A 56 9.19 5.56 4.46
CA LEU A 56 10.40 6.31 4.04
C LEU A 56 11.48 6.47 5.12
N GLY A 57 11.17 6.19 6.39
CA GLY A 57 12.13 6.22 7.50
C GLY A 57 12.44 4.85 8.11
N GLN A 58 11.91 3.76 7.53
CA GLN A 58 11.92 2.43 8.14
C GLN A 58 12.45 1.35 7.20
N ASP A 59 11.98 1.34 5.95
CA ASP A 59 12.35 0.34 4.94
C ASP A 59 12.22 0.96 3.54
N ASP A 60 13.37 1.28 2.94
CA ASP A 60 13.46 1.92 1.61
C ASP A 60 12.86 1.06 0.50
N ASP A 61 13.00 -0.27 0.60
CA ASP A 61 12.42 -1.19 -0.38
C ASP A 61 10.90 -1.20 -0.26
N LEU A 62 10.38 -1.27 0.97
CA LEU A 62 8.94 -1.17 1.21
C LEU A 62 8.37 0.15 0.69
N ALA A 63 9.03 1.27 1.00
CA ALA A 63 8.61 2.59 0.53
C ALA A 63 8.59 2.66 -1.00
N TYR A 64 9.64 2.17 -1.66
CA TYR A 64 9.70 2.10 -3.12
C TYR A 64 8.55 1.28 -3.71
N ARG A 65 8.28 0.09 -3.16
CA ARG A 65 7.20 -0.78 -3.62
C ARG A 65 5.81 -0.16 -3.45
N ILE A 66 5.57 0.56 -2.35
CA ILE A 66 4.33 1.30 -2.13
C ILE A 66 4.19 2.42 -3.18
N ASN A 67 5.24 3.22 -3.40
CA ASN A 67 5.20 4.31 -4.39
C ASN A 67 4.96 3.79 -5.81
N GLU A 68 5.64 2.71 -6.22
CA GLU A 68 5.44 2.04 -7.50
C GLU A 68 3.98 1.59 -7.72
N LEU A 69 3.32 1.10 -6.67
CA LEU A 69 1.91 0.73 -6.73
C LEU A 69 1.01 1.96 -6.90
N ILE A 70 1.28 3.05 -6.16
CA ILE A 70 0.54 4.33 -6.30
C ILE A 70 0.65 4.87 -7.73
N GLU A 71 1.86 4.89 -8.30
CA GLU A 71 2.11 5.42 -9.64
C GLU A 71 1.40 4.60 -10.74
N ARG A 72 1.36 3.28 -10.59
CA ARG A 72 0.63 2.42 -11.54
C ARG A 72 -0.88 2.59 -11.43
N MET A 73 -1.41 2.87 -10.24
CA MET A 73 -2.84 3.13 -10.05
C MET A 73 -3.29 4.51 -10.56
N ALA A 74 -2.36 5.40 -10.89
CA ALA A 74 -2.64 6.74 -11.43
C ALA A 74 -2.68 6.79 -12.97
N LYS A 75 -2.29 5.70 -13.64
CA LYS A 75 -2.28 5.55 -15.10
C LYS A 75 -3.53 4.82 -15.57
#